data_AF-A0A812QL28-F1
#
_entry.id   AF-A0A812QL28-F1
#
_cell.length_a   1.000
_cell.length_b   1.000
_cell.length_c   1.000
_cell.angle_alpha   90.00
_cell.angle_beta   90.00
_cell.angle_gamma   90.00
#
_symmetry.space_group_name_H-M   'P 1'
#
loop_
_entity.id
_entity.type
_entity.pdbx_description
1 polymer ?
#
loop_
_entity_poly.entity_id
_entity_poly.type
_entity_poly.pdbx_seq_one_letter_code
_entity_poly.pdbx_strand_id
1 'polypeptide(L)'
;MPYIYRYVSCTFALVTGVKCGPAEGHSREVCAEQCQTTPGDEVLGLVARDQVVDYARFCFYECKPPSGLTSSLNSQCLALAADETKQVIDADGNPVDPAFLYEHESQALALAKEGDEEVDPEDADPTRAKQTPKDSAVEKAPPETEGIEDTDSAAADEIPDVESDPLVAASRARDAAWQAEGSAAKAARAARKSVEALKAGRNETWLKAMSQADKALNFMKQTDTRLATAHVEGPKPWRIQAAEAARAAAQPYLEAQAHFGETLPSLDRQASMQASKAAKELQAKADELKTKAAVLRRRGQDTSADLTEQFAAQTARQAAAKEKAAAQWLAAAHSSEEKARDERYLENAQAAAQQAAQQLKLPQRYQLALAPDPLRHWAPTASYPLPSL
;
A
#
# COMPACT_ATOMS: atom_id res chain seq x y z
N MET A 1 -12.36 36.92 3.11
CA MET A 1 -11.95 36.65 1.72
C MET A 1 -11.81 35.15 1.55
N PRO A 2 -12.32 34.55 0.47
CA PRO A 2 -12.37 33.10 0.28
C PRO A 2 -10.99 32.53 -0.05
N TYR A 3 -10.67 31.35 0.50
CA TYR A 3 -9.49 30.58 0.12
C TYR A 3 -9.74 29.92 -1.24
N ILE A 4 -9.13 30.44 -2.28
CA ILE A 4 -9.11 29.86 -3.62
C ILE A 4 -8.08 28.73 -3.61
N TYR A 5 -8.53 27.47 -3.56
CA TYR A 5 -7.68 26.35 -3.92
C TYR A 5 -7.42 26.44 -5.43
N ARG A 6 -6.21 26.84 -5.83
CA ARG A 6 -5.75 26.69 -7.21
C ARG A 6 -5.50 25.21 -7.45
N TYR A 7 -6.48 24.51 -8.02
CA TYR A 7 -6.22 23.25 -8.70
C TYR A 7 -5.32 23.58 -9.90
N VAL A 8 -4.19 22.90 -9.99
CA VAL A 8 -3.36 22.93 -11.20
C VAL A 8 -4.17 22.23 -12.28
N SER A 9 -4.82 23.03 -13.13
CA SER A 9 -5.57 22.53 -14.27
C SER A 9 -4.55 22.08 -15.32
N CYS A 10 -4.46 20.77 -15.58
CA CYS A 10 -3.67 20.23 -16.68
C CYS A 10 -4.29 20.71 -18.00
N THR A 11 -3.85 21.88 -18.48
CA THR A 11 -4.30 22.44 -19.74
C THR A 11 -3.40 21.86 -20.83
N PHE A 12 -3.87 20.84 -21.53
CA PHE A 12 -3.12 20.18 -22.60
C PHE A 12 -3.01 21.10 -23.83
N ALA A 13 -1.78 21.41 -24.23
CA ALA A 13 -1.51 22.08 -25.50
C ALA A 13 -1.60 21.06 -26.65
N LEU A 14 -2.40 21.43 -27.66
CA LEU A 14 -2.72 20.70 -28.88
C LEU A 14 -1.48 20.39 -29.74
N VAL A 15 -0.73 19.35 -29.41
CA VAL A 15 0.12 18.64 -30.39
C VAL A 15 0.11 17.15 -30.04
N THR A 16 -0.67 16.38 -30.82
CA THR A 16 -0.72 14.91 -30.90
C THR A 16 -1.01 14.12 -29.62
N GLY A 17 -2.31 13.94 -29.33
CA GLY A 17 -2.90 12.61 -29.06
C GLY A 17 -2.52 11.84 -27.79
N VAL A 18 -1.62 12.29 -26.93
CA VAL A 18 -1.27 11.58 -25.69
C VAL A 18 -2.11 12.12 -24.54
N LYS A 19 -2.97 11.28 -23.98
CA LYS A 19 -3.82 11.63 -22.82
C LYS A 19 -3.19 11.23 -21.50
N CYS A 20 -2.43 10.13 -21.50
CA CYS A 20 -1.79 9.57 -20.32
C CYS A 20 -0.45 8.91 -20.67
N GLY A 21 0.47 8.82 -19.71
CA GLY A 21 1.71 8.06 -19.85
C GLY A 21 2.17 7.44 -18.53
N PRO A 22 3.15 6.52 -18.55
CA PRO A 22 3.73 5.98 -17.33
C PRO A 22 4.44 7.11 -16.56
N ALA A 23 4.50 6.98 -15.23
CA ALA A 23 5.14 7.96 -14.34
C ALA A 23 6.65 8.19 -14.63
N GLU A 24 7.25 7.36 -15.49
CA GLU A 24 8.65 7.47 -15.92
C GLU A 24 8.80 8.31 -17.20
N GLY A 25 7.75 8.46 -18.02
CA GLY A 25 7.77 9.21 -19.28
C GLY A 25 7.32 10.68 -19.15
N HIS A 26 6.61 11.01 -18.07
CA HIS A 26 6.23 12.37 -17.67
C HIS A 26 6.36 12.49 -16.14
N SER A 27 6.74 13.65 -15.60
CA SER A 27 6.88 13.78 -14.14
C SER A 27 5.53 13.59 -13.45
N ARG A 28 5.53 13.03 -12.22
CA ARG A 28 4.32 12.84 -11.39
C ARG A 28 3.53 14.13 -11.13
N GLU A 29 4.14 15.29 -11.39
CA GLU A 29 3.52 16.61 -11.28
C GLU A 29 2.68 16.96 -12.52
N VAL A 30 2.92 16.32 -13.67
CA VAL A 30 2.17 16.51 -14.92
C VAL A 30 0.83 15.78 -14.88
N CYS A 31 0.75 14.68 -14.12
CA CYS A 31 -0.49 13.93 -13.89
C CYS A 31 -0.64 13.70 -12.38
N ALA A 32 -1.36 14.58 -11.68
CA ALA A 32 -1.75 14.32 -10.30
C ALA A 32 -2.54 13.00 -10.20
N GLU A 33 -2.63 12.39 -9.01
CA GLU A 33 -3.47 11.20 -8.76
C GLU A 33 -4.95 11.40 -9.17
N GLN A 34 -5.30 12.66 -9.46
CA GLN A 34 -6.62 13.14 -9.79
C GLN A 34 -6.56 14.07 -11.02
N CYS A 35 -7.42 13.82 -12.00
CA CYS A 35 -7.57 14.61 -13.22
C CYS A 35 -8.94 15.29 -13.23
N GLN A 36 -8.98 16.57 -13.62
CA GLN A 36 -10.23 17.25 -13.90
C GLN A 36 -10.58 17.04 -15.38
N THR A 37 -11.80 16.58 -15.66
CA THR A 37 -12.29 16.46 -17.04
C THR A 37 -12.43 17.85 -17.67
N THR A 38 -12.06 17.96 -18.94
CA THR A 38 -12.21 19.16 -19.75
C THR A 38 -13.32 18.95 -20.78
N PRO A 39 -13.88 20.03 -21.37
CA PRO A 39 -14.89 19.89 -22.42
C PRO A 39 -14.42 19.15 -23.69
N GLY A 40 -13.11 18.90 -23.84
CA GLY A 40 -12.52 18.13 -24.94
C GLY A 40 -12.25 16.65 -24.60
N ASP A 41 -12.70 16.17 -23.46
CA ASP A 41 -12.69 14.75 -23.09
C ASP A 41 -14.05 14.15 -23.49
N GLU A 42 -14.04 13.15 -24.38
CA GLU A 42 -15.24 12.76 -25.11
C GLU A 42 -16.08 11.72 -24.37
N VAL A 43 -15.45 10.86 -23.55
CA VAL A 43 -16.09 9.72 -22.90
C VAL A 43 -16.55 10.09 -21.49
N LEU A 44 -15.63 10.56 -20.65
CA LEU A 44 -15.86 11.00 -19.29
C LEU A 44 -16.42 12.43 -19.23
N GLY A 45 -16.22 13.26 -20.26
CA GLY A 45 -16.85 14.58 -20.35
C GLY A 45 -18.37 14.54 -20.48
N LEU A 46 -18.99 13.37 -20.67
CA LEU A 46 -20.44 13.19 -20.66
C LEU A 46 -20.98 12.90 -19.25
N VAL A 47 -20.28 12.06 -18.48
CA VAL A 47 -20.75 11.54 -17.18
C VAL A 47 -20.16 12.29 -15.98
N ALA A 48 -18.94 12.81 -16.12
CA ALA A 48 -18.14 13.37 -15.05
C ALA A 48 -17.79 14.85 -15.30
N ARG A 49 -18.68 15.64 -15.92
CA ARG A 49 -18.46 17.07 -16.15
C ARG A 49 -18.13 17.78 -14.85
N ASP A 50 -17.03 18.54 -14.89
CA ASP A 50 -16.51 19.30 -13.75
C ASP A 50 -16.17 18.46 -12.51
N GLN A 51 -16.09 17.13 -12.65
CA GLN A 51 -15.66 16.23 -11.60
C GLN A 51 -14.19 15.89 -11.73
N VAL A 52 -13.60 15.68 -10.56
CA VAL A 52 -12.24 15.18 -10.43
C VAL A 52 -12.31 13.66 -10.41
N VAL A 53 -11.69 13.02 -11.39
CA VAL A 53 -11.61 11.56 -11.52
C VAL A 53 -10.19 11.09 -11.17
N ASP A 54 -10.07 9.86 -10.66
CA ASP A 54 -8.76 9.24 -10.45
C ASP A 54 -8.02 9.06 -11.78
N TYR A 55 -6.71 9.27 -11.78
CA TYR A 55 -5.87 9.15 -12.97
C TYR A 55 -6.04 7.80 -13.69
N ALA A 56 -6.08 6.69 -12.95
CA ALA A 56 -6.26 5.37 -13.53
C ALA A 56 -7.61 5.24 -14.22
N ARG A 57 -8.67 5.84 -13.63
CA ARG A 57 -10.01 5.87 -14.23
C ARG A 57 -10.06 6.76 -15.47
N PHE A 58 -9.40 7.91 -15.45
CA PHE A 58 -9.33 8.80 -16.62
C PHE A 58 -8.65 8.09 -17.79
N CYS A 59 -7.46 7.53 -17.58
CA CYS A 59 -6.72 6.84 -18.62
C CYS A 59 -7.46 5.60 -19.13
N PHE A 60 -8.16 4.89 -18.25
CA PHE A 60 -8.90 3.69 -18.66
C PHE A 60 -10.01 3.99 -19.67
N TYR A 61 -10.65 5.16 -19.61
CA TYR A 61 -11.82 5.46 -20.46
C TYR A 61 -11.52 6.41 -21.62
N GLU A 62 -10.50 7.25 -21.54
CA GLU A 62 -10.21 8.29 -22.56
C GLU A 62 -9.08 7.91 -23.52
N CYS A 63 -8.37 6.81 -23.28
CA CYS A 63 -7.20 6.48 -24.07
C CYS A 63 -6.98 4.96 -24.24
N LYS A 64 -6.22 4.61 -25.28
CA LYS A 64 -5.83 3.26 -25.62
C LYS A 64 -4.31 3.08 -25.69
N PRO A 65 -3.80 1.86 -25.41
CA PRO A 65 -2.42 1.53 -25.71
C PRO A 65 -2.15 1.63 -27.22
N PRO A 66 -0.95 2.06 -27.66
CA PRO A 66 -0.66 2.33 -29.08
C PRO A 66 -0.65 1.07 -29.96
N SER A 67 -0.50 -0.11 -29.37
CA SER A 67 -0.48 -1.41 -30.05
C SER A 67 -1.38 -2.43 -29.34
N GLY A 68 -2.47 -1.94 -28.72
CA GLY A 68 -3.43 -2.76 -27.96
C GLY A 68 -2.74 -3.64 -26.91
N LEU A 69 -3.12 -4.92 -26.84
CA LEU A 69 -2.59 -5.91 -25.89
C LEU A 69 -1.08 -6.17 -26.02
N THR A 70 -0.48 -5.83 -27.16
CA THR A 70 0.97 -6.02 -27.39
C THR A 70 1.80 -4.82 -26.95
N SER A 71 1.15 -3.75 -26.50
CA SER A 71 1.84 -2.55 -26.04
C SER A 71 2.64 -2.85 -24.79
N SER A 72 3.88 -2.34 -24.73
CA SER A 72 4.69 -2.45 -23.51
C SER A 72 3.99 -1.75 -22.34
N LEU A 73 4.23 -2.23 -21.12
CA LEU A 73 3.71 -1.63 -19.87
C LEU A 73 4.09 -0.14 -19.73
N ASN A 74 5.14 0.31 -20.43
CA ASN A 74 5.65 1.67 -20.38
C ASN A 74 5.24 2.52 -21.61
N SER A 75 4.27 2.07 -22.40
CA SER A 75 3.80 2.82 -23.56
C SER A 75 2.94 4.02 -23.15
N GLN A 76 3.06 5.11 -23.91
CA GLN A 76 2.16 6.26 -23.78
C GLN A 76 0.79 5.91 -24.34
N CYS A 77 -0.26 6.31 -23.63
CA CYS A 77 -1.64 6.05 -23.99
C CYS A 77 -2.12 7.11 -25.00
N LEU A 78 -2.63 6.64 -26.14
CA LEU A 78 -3.14 7.48 -27.22
C LEU A 78 -4.63 7.74 -27.03
N ALA A 79 -5.10 8.94 -27.34
CA ALA A 79 -6.52 9.27 -27.34
C ALA A 79 -7.29 8.31 -28.27
N LEU A 80 -8.49 7.92 -27.84
CA LEU A 80 -9.42 7.17 -28.70
C LEU A 80 -9.76 8.00 -29.93
N ALA A 81 -9.89 7.34 -31.08
CA ALA A 81 -10.38 7.99 -32.29
C ALA A 81 -11.90 8.24 -32.16
N ALA A 82 -12.43 9.22 -32.90
CA ALA A 82 -13.83 9.65 -32.78
C ALA A 82 -14.86 8.54 -33.10
N ASP A 83 -14.49 7.54 -33.89
CA ASP A 83 -15.28 6.34 -34.19
C ASP A 83 -15.18 5.28 -33.09
N GLU A 84 -14.08 5.24 -32.35
CA GLU A 84 -13.88 4.37 -31.17
C GLU A 84 -14.61 4.92 -29.94
N THR A 85 -14.57 6.24 -29.73
CA THR A 85 -15.33 6.93 -28.67
C THR A 85 -16.81 6.50 -28.67
N LYS A 86 -17.42 6.39 -29.85
CA LYS A 86 -18.84 6.01 -29.99
C LYS A 86 -19.13 4.56 -29.59
N GLN A 87 -18.13 3.69 -29.64
CA GLN A 87 -18.27 2.28 -29.29
C GLN A 87 -18.10 2.06 -27.79
N VAL A 88 -17.31 2.90 -27.13
CA VAL A 88 -17.03 2.82 -25.69
C VAL A 88 -18.05 3.58 -24.84
N ILE A 89 -19.16 4.00 -25.44
CA ILE A 89 -20.29 4.63 -24.74
C ILE A 89 -21.52 3.77 -25.02
N ASP A 90 -22.17 3.29 -23.97
CA ASP A 90 -23.41 2.51 -24.11
C ASP A 90 -24.60 3.39 -24.53
N ALA A 91 -25.75 2.76 -24.79
CA ALA A 91 -26.96 3.46 -25.20
C ALA A 91 -27.48 4.46 -24.14
N ASP A 92 -27.09 4.28 -22.88
CA ASP A 92 -27.46 5.13 -21.75
C ASP A 92 -26.46 6.28 -21.52
N GLY A 93 -25.39 6.35 -22.33
CA GLY A 93 -24.36 7.37 -22.25
C GLY A 93 -23.28 7.08 -21.22
N ASN A 94 -23.20 5.86 -20.69
CA ASN A 94 -22.16 5.46 -19.73
C ASN A 94 -20.91 4.93 -20.45
N PRO A 95 -19.72 5.17 -19.89
CA PRO A 95 -18.49 4.65 -20.44
C PRO A 95 -18.40 3.12 -20.22
N VAL A 96 -18.06 2.40 -21.29
CA VAL A 96 -17.82 0.95 -21.33
C VAL A 96 -16.31 0.71 -21.44
N ASP A 97 -15.84 -0.40 -20.89
CA ASP A 97 -14.43 -0.82 -20.98
C ASP A 97 -13.97 -0.92 -22.44
N PRO A 98 -12.93 -0.16 -22.87
CA PRO A 98 -12.44 -0.21 -24.25
C PRO A 98 -11.71 -1.52 -24.61
N ALA A 99 -11.55 -2.48 -23.69
CA ALA A 99 -10.83 -3.73 -23.93
C ALA A 99 -11.30 -4.49 -25.18
N PHE A 100 -12.59 -4.45 -25.52
CA PHE A 100 -13.14 -5.11 -26.69
C PHE A 100 -12.62 -4.55 -28.02
N LEU A 101 -12.15 -3.29 -28.05
CA LEU A 101 -11.54 -2.69 -29.24
C LEU A 101 -10.25 -3.43 -29.64
N TYR A 102 -9.54 -4.02 -28.67
CA TYR A 102 -8.25 -4.69 -28.90
C TYR A 102 -8.38 -6.15 -29.30
N GLU A 103 -9.51 -6.80 -29.01
CA GLU A 103 -9.73 -8.20 -29.36
C GLU A 103 -9.81 -8.37 -30.89
N HIS A 104 -10.46 -7.44 -31.58
CA HIS A 104 -10.59 -7.47 -33.04
C HIS A 104 -9.27 -7.24 -33.78
N GLU A 105 -8.41 -6.34 -33.30
CA GLU A 105 -7.08 -6.14 -33.87
C GLU A 105 -6.20 -7.38 -33.71
N SER A 106 -6.28 -8.05 -32.56
CA SER A 106 -5.50 -9.27 -32.31
C SER A 106 -5.88 -10.43 -33.24
N GLN A 107 -7.16 -10.56 -33.60
CA GLN A 107 -7.62 -11.55 -34.58
C GLN A 107 -7.20 -11.18 -36.01
N ALA A 108 -7.25 -9.90 -36.37
CA ALA A 108 -6.78 -9.44 -37.68
C ALA A 108 -5.26 -9.62 -37.85
N LEU A 109 -4.47 -9.36 -36.80
CA LEU A 109 -3.02 -9.59 -36.78
C LEU A 109 -2.66 -11.09 -36.77
N ALA A 110 -3.47 -11.94 -36.13
CA ALA A 110 -3.28 -13.38 -36.20
C ALA A 110 -3.49 -13.91 -37.62
N LEU A 111 -4.51 -13.39 -38.34
CA LEU A 111 -4.76 -13.74 -39.74
C LEU A 111 -3.70 -13.17 -40.70
N ALA A 112 -3.08 -12.03 -40.36
CA ALA A 112 -2.00 -11.44 -41.17
C ALA A 112 -0.63 -12.13 -41.00
N LYS A 113 -0.40 -12.82 -39.87
CA LYS A 113 0.89 -13.48 -39.56
C LYS A 113 1.11 -14.84 -40.20
N GLU A 114 0.10 -15.44 -40.83
CA GLU A 114 0.28 -16.68 -41.61
C GLU A 114 0.80 -16.43 -43.05
N GLY A 115 1.09 -15.17 -43.42
CA GLY A 115 1.36 -14.78 -44.81
C GLY A 115 2.82 -14.70 -45.28
N ASP A 116 3.82 -14.52 -44.41
CA ASP A 116 5.16 -14.14 -44.88
C ASP A 116 6.30 -14.80 -44.07
N GLU A 117 6.89 -15.85 -44.64
CA GLU A 117 8.18 -16.42 -44.25
C GLU A 117 9.11 -16.42 -45.48
N GLU A 118 10.06 -15.46 -45.55
CA GLU A 118 11.35 -15.67 -46.24
C GLU A 118 12.41 -14.64 -45.83
N VAL A 119 13.50 -15.18 -45.26
CA VAL A 119 14.94 -14.96 -45.56
C VAL A 119 15.59 -13.57 -45.30
N ASP A 120 16.48 -13.58 -44.30
CA ASP A 120 17.61 -12.68 -43.98
C ASP A 120 18.63 -12.55 -45.14
N PRO A 121 19.38 -11.42 -45.32
CA PRO A 121 20.57 -11.16 -44.47
C PRO A 121 21.10 -9.71 -44.32
N GLU A 122 21.97 -9.54 -43.30
CA GLU A 122 23.19 -8.69 -43.14
C GLU A 122 23.20 -7.17 -43.50
N ASP A 123 23.50 -6.29 -42.52
CA ASP A 123 24.78 -5.51 -42.39
C ASP A 123 24.69 -4.19 -41.54
N ALA A 124 25.70 -4.03 -40.67
CA ALA A 124 26.40 -2.82 -40.15
C ALA A 124 25.69 -1.53 -39.61
N ASP A 125 25.68 -1.38 -38.28
CA ASP A 125 26.32 -0.36 -37.35
C ASP A 125 26.48 1.16 -37.73
N PRO A 126 26.88 2.08 -36.80
CA PRO A 126 26.03 2.94 -35.95
C PRO A 126 26.36 4.46 -36.07
N THR A 127 25.56 5.37 -35.50
CA THR A 127 26.12 6.63 -34.92
C THR A 127 25.15 7.50 -34.08
N ARG A 128 25.70 8.00 -32.95
CA ARG A 128 25.69 9.42 -32.48
C ARG A 128 24.67 9.90 -31.40
N ALA A 129 25.20 9.93 -30.16
CA ALA A 129 25.44 11.08 -29.25
C ALA A 129 24.32 11.87 -28.51
N LYS A 130 24.45 11.81 -27.17
CA LYS A 130 24.52 12.90 -26.14
C LYS A 130 23.33 13.88 -25.97
N GLN A 131 22.84 14.04 -24.73
CA GLN A 131 23.18 15.14 -23.80
C GLN A 131 22.41 15.07 -22.46
N THR A 132 23.10 15.42 -21.37
CA THR A 132 22.61 15.65 -19.99
C THR A 132 22.19 17.11 -19.78
N PRO A 133 21.33 17.42 -18.79
CA PRO A 133 21.78 18.19 -17.60
C PRO A 133 21.07 17.77 -16.29
N LYS A 134 21.75 17.60 -15.15
CA LYS A 134 22.31 18.59 -14.19
C LYS A 134 21.29 19.24 -13.23
N ASP A 135 21.41 18.81 -11.97
CA ASP A 135 21.32 19.52 -10.68
C ASP A 135 20.17 20.49 -10.39
N SER A 136 19.42 20.22 -9.31
CA SER A 136 19.02 21.21 -8.30
C SER A 136 18.66 20.53 -6.98
N ALA A 137 19.47 20.79 -5.96
CA ALA A 137 19.27 20.38 -4.58
C ALA A 137 18.24 21.30 -3.91
N VAL A 138 17.36 20.75 -3.07
CA VAL A 138 16.48 21.52 -2.18
C VAL A 138 16.59 21.00 -0.75
N GLU A 139 17.39 21.74 0.01
CA GLU A 139 17.16 22.30 1.34
C GLU A 139 16.16 21.59 2.27
N LYS A 140 16.72 21.04 3.36
CA LYS A 140 16.04 20.45 4.53
C LYS A 140 15.46 21.55 5.41
N ALA A 141 14.16 21.49 5.70
CA ALA A 141 13.54 22.22 6.81
C ALA A 141 13.49 21.34 8.09
N PRO A 142 13.79 21.88 9.28
CA PRO A 142 13.72 21.15 10.54
C PRO A 142 12.30 21.09 11.10
N PRO A 143 11.93 20.05 11.87
CA PRO A 143 10.63 19.98 12.52
C PRO A 143 10.61 20.85 13.79
N GLU A 144 9.78 21.90 13.76
CA GLU A 144 9.37 22.64 14.95
C GLU A 144 8.37 21.79 15.74
N THR A 145 8.81 21.26 16.88
CA THR A 145 7.92 20.73 17.91
C THR A 145 7.59 21.86 18.88
N GLU A 146 6.52 22.61 18.62
CA GLU A 146 5.94 23.49 19.62
C GLU A 146 5.33 22.63 20.75
N GLY A 147 5.82 22.89 21.97
CA GLY A 147 5.40 22.21 23.19
C GLY A 147 3.93 22.45 23.47
N ILE A 148 3.17 21.37 23.56
CA ILE A 148 1.84 21.37 24.15
C ILE A 148 2.07 21.42 25.66
N GLU A 149 1.94 22.61 26.25
CA GLU A 149 1.95 22.80 27.70
C GLU A 149 0.68 22.19 28.30
N ASP A 150 0.82 21.02 28.92
CA ASP A 150 -0.18 20.37 29.77
C ASP A 150 -0.46 21.25 31.01
N THR A 151 -1.45 22.15 30.94
CA THR A 151 -1.79 23.07 32.04
C THR A 151 -3.12 22.79 32.76
N ASP A 152 -3.93 21.80 32.36
CA ASP A 152 -5.30 21.66 32.89
C ASP A 152 -5.63 20.35 33.65
N SER A 153 -4.64 19.59 34.13
CA SER A 153 -4.89 18.33 34.87
C SER A 153 -5.28 18.49 36.34
N ALA A 154 -5.43 19.73 36.85
CA ALA A 154 -5.69 19.98 38.27
C ALA A 154 -7.18 20.05 38.69
N ALA A 155 -8.14 19.88 37.76
CA ALA A 155 -9.57 20.11 38.03
C ALA A 155 -10.43 18.84 38.24
N ALA A 156 -9.84 17.65 38.34
CA ALA A 156 -10.61 16.39 38.36
C ALA A 156 -11.01 15.87 39.77
N ASP A 157 -10.48 16.44 40.86
CA ASP A 157 -10.63 15.85 42.21
C ASP A 157 -11.60 16.57 43.17
N GLU A 158 -12.25 17.66 42.76
CA GLU A 158 -13.39 18.22 43.52
C GLU A 158 -14.71 17.82 42.86
N ILE A 159 -15.34 16.77 43.39
CA ILE A 159 -16.76 16.49 43.16
C ILE A 159 -17.52 17.37 44.17
N PRO A 160 -18.07 18.55 43.79
CA PRO A 160 -18.87 19.35 44.71
C PRO A 160 -20.12 18.54 45.13
N ASP A 161 -20.40 18.51 46.42
CA ASP A 161 -21.56 17.83 46.99
C ASP A 161 -22.85 18.49 46.44
N VAL A 162 -23.57 17.77 45.57
CA VAL A 162 -24.65 18.32 44.73
C VAL A 162 -25.98 18.24 45.47
N GLU A 163 -26.27 19.25 46.28
CA GLU A 163 -27.64 19.59 46.70
C GLU A 163 -28.32 20.54 45.68
N SER A 164 -27.73 20.72 44.50
CA SER A 164 -28.13 21.73 43.51
C SER A 164 -28.95 21.15 42.35
N ASP A 165 -30.11 21.75 42.15
CA ASP A 165 -31.00 21.76 40.99
C ASP A 165 -30.61 20.81 39.80
N PRO A 166 -31.43 19.78 39.49
CA PRO A 166 -31.15 18.82 38.42
C PRO A 166 -30.95 19.46 37.04
N LEU A 167 -31.47 20.68 36.80
CA LEU A 167 -31.25 21.40 35.55
C LEU A 167 -29.79 21.87 35.40
N VAL A 168 -29.14 22.26 36.50
CA VAL A 168 -27.73 22.69 36.51
C VAL A 168 -26.82 21.49 36.22
N ALA A 169 -27.10 20.32 36.83
CA ALA A 169 -26.37 19.09 36.56
C ALA A 169 -26.51 18.65 35.09
N ALA A 170 -27.72 18.72 34.52
CA ALA A 170 -27.95 18.40 33.11
C ALA A 170 -27.21 19.36 32.15
N SER A 171 -27.17 20.66 32.47
CA SER A 171 -26.43 21.65 31.67
C SER A 171 -24.91 21.39 31.69
N ARG A 172 -24.32 21.11 32.86
CA ARG A 172 -22.90 20.79 33.00
C ARG A 172 -22.52 19.50 32.29
N ALA A 173 -23.37 18.46 32.38
CA ALA A 173 -23.16 17.23 31.64
C ALA A 173 -23.17 17.45 30.12
N ARG A 174 -24.06 18.32 29.62
CA ARG A 174 -24.09 18.68 28.19
C ARG A 174 -22.83 19.44 27.77
N ASP A 175 -22.38 20.40 28.56
CA ASP A 175 -21.20 21.20 28.24
C ASP A 175 -19.92 20.34 28.30
N ALA A 176 -19.82 19.43 29.28
CA ALA A 176 -18.74 18.44 29.36
C ALA A 176 -18.75 17.49 28.16
N ALA A 177 -19.92 17.02 27.72
CA ALA A 177 -20.06 16.19 26.53
C ALA A 177 -19.60 16.95 25.27
N TRP A 178 -19.96 18.24 25.13
CA TRP A 178 -19.52 19.07 24.01
C TRP A 178 -18.01 19.32 24.01
N GLN A 179 -17.41 19.55 25.18
CA GLN A 179 -15.95 19.65 25.31
C GLN A 179 -15.24 18.33 24.96
N ALA A 180 -15.81 17.20 25.39
CA ALA A 180 -15.30 15.87 25.04
C ALA A 180 -15.39 15.58 23.53
N GLU A 181 -16.48 15.99 22.86
CA GLU A 181 -16.57 15.92 21.40
C GLU A 181 -15.50 16.81 20.73
N GLY A 182 -15.28 18.02 21.25
CA GLY A 182 -14.27 18.94 20.77
C GLY A 182 -12.84 18.39 20.89
N SER A 183 -12.50 17.77 22.02
CA SER A 183 -11.19 17.14 22.25
C SER A 183 -11.03 15.87 21.41
N ALA A 184 -12.06 15.04 21.28
CA ALA A 184 -12.07 13.87 20.41
C ALA A 184 -11.85 14.26 18.93
N ALA A 185 -12.46 15.34 18.46
CA ALA A 185 -12.25 15.84 17.10
C ALA A 185 -10.82 16.36 16.87
N LYS A 186 -10.21 17.02 17.86
CA LYS A 186 -8.79 17.44 17.80
C LYS A 186 -7.86 16.22 17.75
N ALA A 187 -8.08 15.23 18.60
CA ALA A 187 -7.32 13.98 18.62
C ALA A 187 -7.44 13.22 17.28
N ALA A 188 -8.64 13.14 16.71
CA ALA A 188 -8.86 12.52 15.40
C ALA A 188 -8.09 13.24 14.27
N ARG A 189 -8.02 14.57 14.29
CA ARG A 189 -7.21 15.34 13.32
C ARG A 189 -5.70 15.10 13.51
N ALA A 190 -5.23 15.07 14.74
CA ALA A 190 -3.82 14.77 15.04
C ALA A 190 -3.46 13.36 14.55
N ALA A 191 -4.31 12.36 14.82
CA ALA A 191 -4.11 10.99 14.35
C ALA A 191 -4.03 10.90 12.82
N ARG A 192 -4.90 11.62 12.08
CA ARG A 192 -4.84 11.68 10.61
C ARG A 192 -3.52 12.28 10.11
N LYS A 193 -3.08 13.41 10.69
CA LYS A 193 -1.79 14.03 10.35
C LYS A 193 -0.61 13.09 10.62
N SER A 194 -0.64 12.35 11.72
CA SER A 194 0.41 11.36 12.03
C SER A 194 0.45 10.21 11.03
N VAL A 195 -0.73 9.72 10.59
CA VAL A 195 -0.82 8.68 9.54
C VAL A 195 -0.29 9.21 8.20
N GLU A 196 -0.64 10.44 7.83
CA GLU A 196 -0.13 11.08 6.60
C GLU A 196 1.40 11.29 6.67
N ALA A 197 1.92 11.77 7.79
CA ALA A 197 3.37 11.92 8.01
C ALA A 197 4.11 10.57 7.92
N LEU A 198 3.51 9.50 8.47
CA LEU A 198 4.08 8.16 8.40
C LEU A 198 4.08 7.61 6.96
N LYS A 199 3.00 7.86 6.20
CA LYS A 199 2.94 7.53 4.76
C LYS A 199 4.01 8.28 3.97
N ALA A 200 4.18 9.57 4.22
CA ALA A 200 5.18 10.40 3.57
C ALA A 200 6.61 9.91 3.89
N GLY A 201 6.91 9.66 5.17
CA GLY A 201 8.21 9.14 5.61
C GLY A 201 8.53 7.76 5.04
N ARG A 202 7.53 6.87 4.93
CA ARG A 202 7.69 5.55 4.31
C ARG A 202 7.99 5.66 2.81
N ASN A 203 7.30 6.54 2.09
CA ASN A 203 7.56 6.77 0.67
C ASN A 203 8.96 7.34 0.44
N GLU A 204 9.40 8.32 1.24
CA GLU A 204 10.75 8.89 1.12
C GLU A 204 11.83 7.85 1.44
N THR A 205 11.62 7.05 2.49
CA THR A 205 12.55 5.98 2.88
C THR A 205 12.64 4.91 1.79
N TRP A 206 11.50 4.51 1.22
CA TRP A 206 11.45 3.54 0.12
C TRP A 206 12.15 4.08 -1.14
N LEU A 207 11.91 5.33 -1.53
CA LEU A 207 12.58 5.96 -2.68
C LEU A 207 14.10 6.04 -2.49
N LYS A 208 14.56 6.37 -1.27
CA LYS A 208 16.00 6.36 -0.95
C LYS A 208 16.58 4.95 -1.03
N ALA A 209 15.87 3.95 -0.52
CA ALA A 209 16.30 2.56 -0.61
C ALA A 209 16.38 2.08 -2.07
N MET A 210 15.38 2.39 -2.90
CA MET A 210 15.38 2.07 -4.33
C MET A 210 16.52 2.78 -5.08
N SER A 211 16.78 4.06 -4.79
CA SER A 211 17.90 4.79 -5.38
C SER A 211 19.27 4.18 -5.01
N GLN A 212 19.44 3.75 -3.76
CA GLN A 212 20.67 3.07 -3.34
C GLN A 212 20.81 1.69 -3.99
N ALA A 213 19.71 0.94 -4.10
CA ALA A 213 19.68 -0.34 -4.79
C ALA A 213 20.06 -0.18 -6.28
N ASP A 214 19.53 0.84 -6.95
CA ASP A 214 19.84 1.10 -8.36
C ASP A 214 21.30 1.52 -8.57
N LYS A 215 21.87 2.33 -7.66
CA LYS A 215 23.31 2.63 -7.64
C LYS A 215 24.16 1.37 -7.50
N ALA A 216 23.77 0.47 -6.59
CA ALA A 216 24.46 -0.80 -6.41
C ALA A 216 24.35 -1.68 -7.66
N LEU A 217 23.16 -1.79 -8.27
CA LEU A 217 22.93 -2.52 -9.51
C LEU A 217 23.76 -1.97 -10.67
N ASN A 218 23.83 -0.65 -10.84
CA ASN A 218 24.61 -0.04 -11.92
C ASN A 218 26.11 -0.23 -11.71
N PHE A 219 26.60 -0.13 -10.47
CA PHE A 219 27.98 -0.48 -10.16
C PHE A 219 28.29 -1.95 -10.50
N MET A 220 27.40 -2.85 -10.09
CA MET A 220 27.53 -4.28 -10.37
C MET A 220 27.51 -4.56 -11.88
N LYS A 221 26.59 -3.95 -12.64
CA LYS A 221 26.55 -4.04 -14.11
C LYS A 221 27.88 -3.62 -14.72
N GLN A 222 28.47 -2.50 -14.30
CA GLN A 222 29.76 -2.03 -14.82
C GLN A 222 30.91 -2.99 -14.50
N THR A 223 30.94 -3.57 -13.30
CA THR A 223 31.94 -4.61 -12.96
C THR A 223 31.72 -5.90 -13.76
N ASP A 224 30.47 -6.26 -14.00
CA ASP A 224 30.06 -7.45 -14.74
C ASP A 224 30.43 -7.33 -16.22
N THR A 225 30.15 -6.18 -16.85
CA THR A 225 30.56 -5.92 -18.23
C THR A 225 32.08 -6.01 -18.36
N ARG A 226 32.83 -5.47 -17.38
CA ARG A 226 34.30 -5.60 -17.34
C ARG A 226 34.78 -7.05 -17.25
N LEU A 227 34.15 -7.85 -16.40
CA LEU A 227 34.51 -9.27 -16.20
C LEU A 227 34.08 -10.14 -17.38
N ALA A 228 32.89 -9.90 -17.96
CA ALA A 228 32.36 -10.60 -19.12
C ALA A 228 33.19 -10.30 -20.38
N THR A 229 33.70 -9.08 -20.54
CA THR A 229 34.65 -8.77 -21.62
C THR A 229 36.04 -9.38 -21.41
N ALA A 230 36.36 -9.86 -20.20
CA ALA A 230 37.69 -10.36 -19.86
C ALA A 230 37.86 -11.88 -20.04
N HIS A 231 36.79 -12.68 -20.04
CA HIS A 231 36.90 -14.14 -20.11
C HIS A 231 35.75 -14.79 -20.92
N VAL A 232 36.09 -15.33 -22.09
CA VAL A 232 35.15 -15.96 -23.05
C VAL A 232 34.73 -17.39 -22.64
N GLU A 233 35.31 -17.95 -21.57
CA GLU A 233 34.86 -19.21 -20.96
C GLU A 233 34.72 -19.02 -19.43
N GLY A 234 33.87 -18.08 -19.04
CA GLY A 234 33.81 -17.54 -17.68
C GLY A 234 33.00 -18.37 -16.67
N PRO A 235 33.39 -18.37 -15.37
CA PRO A 235 32.63 -18.98 -14.28
C PRO A 235 31.18 -18.46 -14.25
N LYS A 236 30.25 -19.26 -13.66
CA LYS A 236 28.84 -18.89 -13.47
C LYS A 236 28.73 -17.38 -13.17
N PRO A 237 28.00 -16.59 -13.97
CA PRO A 237 27.93 -15.15 -13.77
C PRO A 237 27.53 -14.90 -12.32
N TRP A 238 28.23 -13.99 -11.64
CA TRP A 238 28.08 -13.78 -10.19
C TRP A 238 26.62 -13.51 -9.79
N ARG A 239 25.78 -13.04 -10.73
CA ARG A 239 24.32 -12.90 -10.55
C ARG A 239 23.64 -14.22 -10.18
N ILE A 240 24.02 -15.32 -10.82
CA ILE A 240 23.47 -16.65 -10.51
C ILE A 240 23.97 -17.09 -9.14
N GLN A 241 25.25 -16.88 -8.83
CA GLN A 241 25.80 -17.22 -7.51
C GLN A 241 25.17 -16.39 -6.38
N ALA A 242 24.93 -15.10 -6.62
CA ALA A 242 24.27 -14.21 -5.68
C ALA A 242 22.80 -14.58 -5.49
N ALA A 243 22.09 -14.95 -6.56
CA ALA A 243 20.71 -15.41 -6.48
C ALA A 243 20.60 -16.77 -5.75
N GLU A 244 21.52 -17.71 -6.02
CA GLU A 244 21.61 -19.00 -5.31
C GLU A 244 21.92 -18.79 -3.82
N ALA A 245 22.88 -17.93 -3.47
CA ALA A 245 23.22 -17.59 -2.10
C ALA A 245 22.08 -16.88 -1.36
N ALA A 246 21.39 -15.94 -2.02
CA ALA A 246 20.22 -15.27 -1.45
C ALA A 246 19.07 -16.25 -1.19
N ARG A 247 18.79 -17.18 -2.12
CA ARG A 247 17.79 -18.24 -1.92
C ARG A 247 18.17 -19.15 -0.76
N ALA A 248 19.43 -19.61 -0.71
CA ALA A 248 19.92 -20.46 0.37
C ALA A 248 19.83 -19.77 1.75
N ALA A 249 20.17 -18.48 1.83
CA ALA A 249 20.05 -17.69 3.05
C ALA A 249 18.58 -17.43 3.45
N ALA A 250 17.67 -17.32 2.47
CA ALA A 250 16.24 -17.15 2.72
C ALA A 250 15.51 -18.46 3.10
N GLN A 251 16.08 -19.61 2.78
CA GLN A 251 15.48 -20.94 2.97
C GLN A 251 14.89 -21.19 4.38
N PRO A 252 15.60 -20.99 5.51
CA PRO A 252 15.03 -21.25 6.83
C PRO A 252 13.84 -20.34 7.17
N TYR A 253 13.79 -19.15 6.59
CA TYR A 253 12.68 -18.21 6.77
C TYR A 253 11.46 -18.61 5.96
N LEU A 254 11.65 -19.12 4.74
CA LEU A 254 10.57 -19.66 3.92
C LEU A 254 9.95 -20.90 4.57
N GLU A 255 10.79 -21.77 5.15
CA GLU A 255 10.32 -22.94 5.91
C GLU A 255 9.56 -22.54 7.18
N ALA A 256 10.08 -21.57 7.95
CA ALA A 256 9.38 -21.03 9.10
C ALA A 256 8.05 -20.38 8.71
N GLN A 257 8.02 -19.61 7.62
CA GLN A 257 6.80 -18.99 7.10
C GLN A 257 5.76 -20.04 6.71
N ALA A 258 6.17 -21.12 6.05
CA ALA A 258 5.29 -22.23 5.73
C ALA A 258 4.73 -22.89 7.00
N HIS A 259 5.59 -23.19 7.98
CA HIS A 259 5.17 -23.77 9.26
C HIS A 259 4.20 -22.85 10.03
N PHE A 260 4.46 -21.54 10.09
CA PHE A 260 3.55 -20.58 10.74
C PHE A 260 2.23 -20.47 9.98
N GLY A 261 2.26 -20.46 8.65
CA GLY A 261 1.05 -20.46 7.81
C GLY A 261 0.16 -21.69 8.03
N GLU A 262 0.75 -22.85 8.34
CA GLU A 262 -0.01 -24.07 8.66
C GLU A 262 -0.53 -24.09 10.11
N THR A 263 0.27 -23.63 11.07
CA THR A 263 -0.02 -23.79 12.50
C THR A 263 -0.92 -22.71 13.09
N LEU A 264 -0.80 -21.45 12.66
CA LEU A 264 -1.59 -20.33 13.18
C LEU A 264 -3.10 -20.49 12.96
N PRO A 265 -3.58 -20.82 11.74
CA PRO A 265 -5.01 -21.00 11.52
C PRO A 265 -5.60 -22.13 12.37
N SER A 266 -4.81 -23.16 12.66
CA SER A 266 -5.25 -24.29 13.47
C SER A 266 -5.42 -23.92 14.95
N LEU A 267 -4.50 -23.12 15.51
CA LEU A 267 -4.55 -22.65 16.90
C LEU A 267 -5.69 -21.64 17.09
N ASP A 268 -5.86 -20.70 16.16
CA ASP A 268 -6.96 -19.73 16.21
C ASP A 268 -8.33 -20.40 16.06
N ARG A 269 -8.43 -21.41 15.19
CA ARG A 269 -9.65 -22.20 15.04
C ARG A 269 -9.95 -23.00 16.30
N GLN A 270 -8.95 -23.56 16.98
CA GLN A 270 -9.17 -24.26 18.26
C GLN A 270 -9.60 -23.30 19.37
N ALA A 271 -8.92 -22.16 19.52
CA ALA A 271 -9.25 -21.16 20.54
C ALA A 271 -10.65 -20.58 20.35
N SER A 272 -11.02 -20.24 19.11
CA SER A 272 -12.37 -19.75 18.78
C SER A 272 -13.45 -20.81 18.97
N MET A 273 -13.19 -22.06 18.61
CA MET A 273 -14.12 -23.16 18.88
C MET A 273 -14.35 -23.36 20.39
N GLN A 274 -13.29 -23.32 21.21
CA GLN A 274 -13.42 -23.44 22.66
C GLN A 274 -14.21 -22.27 23.26
N ALA A 275 -13.93 -21.05 22.83
CA ALA A 275 -14.65 -19.87 23.31
C ALA A 275 -16.13 -19.86 22.88
N SER A 276 -16.41 -20.24 21.62
CA SER A 276 -17.78 -20.41 21.12
C SER A 276 -18.53 -21.51 21.87
N LYS A 277 -17.88 -22.64 22.15
CA LYS A 277 -18.45 -23.73 22.94
C LYS A 277 -18.83 -23.26 24.35
N ALA A 278 -17.94 -22.55 25.04
CA ALA A 278 -18.22 -21.99 26.36
C ALA A 278 -19.38 -20.98 26.35
N ALA A 279 -19.48 -20.15 25.31
CA ALA A 279 -20.62 -19.23 25.15
C ALA A 279 -21.94 -19.99 24.94
N LYS A 280 -21.95 -21.03 24.09
CA LYS A 280 -23.14 -21.88 23.86
C LYS A 280 -23.58 -22.63 25.12
N GLU A 281 -22.65 -23.11 25.93
CA GLU A 281 -22.96 -23.78 27.21
C GLU A 281 -23.62 -22.80 28.21
N LEU A 282 -23.15 -21.55 28.29
CA LEU A 282 -23.79 -20.52 29.11
C LEU A 282 -25.17 -20.14 28.58
N GLN A 283 -25.32 -20.04 27.26
CA GLN A 283 -26.61 -19.75 26.63
C GLN A 283 -27.63 -20.85 26.91
N ALA A 284 -27.24 -22.13 26.78
CA ALA A 284 -28.09 -23.27 27.11
C ALA A 284 -28.54 -23.25 28.58
N LYS A 285 -27.63 -22.91 29.51
CA LYS A 285 -27.97 -22.73 30.93
C LYS A 285 -28.97 -21.60 31.16
N ALA A 286 -28.80 -20.47 30.46
CA ALA A 286 -29.73 -19.35 30.54
C ALA A 286 -31.14 -19.77 30.06
N ASP A 287 -31.24 -20.53 28.98
CA ASP A 287 -32.52 -20.99 28.46
C ASP A 287 -33.16 -22.06 29.36
N GLU A 288 -32.37 -22.95 29.98
CA GLU A 288 -32.85 -23.86 31.02
C GLU A 288 -33.45 -23.08 32.20
N LEU A 289 -32.77 -22.03 32.69
CA LEU A 289 -33.28 -21.19 33.77
C LEU A 289 -34.58 -20.47 33.38
N LYS A 290 -34.72 -19.99 32.14
CA LYS A 290 -35.99 -19.41 31.65
C LYS A 290 -37.13 -20.44 31.69
N THR A 291 -36.87 -21.68 31.26
CA THR A 291 -37.90 -22.74 31.33
C THR A 291 -38.30 -23.05 32.78
N LYS A 292 -37.33 -23.08 33.71
CA LYS A 292 -37.59 -23.23 35.15
C LYS A 292 -38.43 -22.08 35.70
N ALA A 293 -38.11 -20.84 35.36
CA ALA A 293 -38.89 -19.67 35.75
C ALA A 293 -40.35 -19.76 35.26
N ALA A 294 -40.56 -20.19 34.01
CA ALA A 294 -41.90 -20.41 33.46
C ALA A 294 -42.70 -21.50 34.22
N VAL A 295 -42.03 -22.58 34.65
CA VAL A 295 -42.67 -23.62 35.48
C VAL A 295 -43.02 -23.08 36.88
N LEU A 296 -42.16 -22.27 37.49
CA LEU A 296 -42.41 -21.65 38.80
C LEU A 296 -43.61 -20.69 38.76
N ARG A 297 -43.75 -19.87 37.71
CA ARG A 297 -44.94 -19.03 37.50
C ARG A 297 -46.22 -19.86 37.43
N ARG A 298 -46.21 -20.98 36.70
CA ARG A 298 -47.37 -21.88 36.62
C ARG A 298 -47.76 -22.50 37.98
N ARG A 299 -46.86 -22.52 38.95
CA ARG A 299 -47.09 -23.01 40.32
C ARG A 299 -47.48 -21.90 41.30
N GLY A 300 -47.62 -20.65 40.85
CA GLY A 300 -47.93 -19.50 41.71
C GLY A 300 -46.75 -19.04 42.57
N GLN A 301 -45.51 -19.37 42.17
CA GLN A 301 -44.28 -18.98 42.88
C GLN A 301 -43.59 -17.79 42.17
N ASP A 302 -44.28 -16.66 42.08
CA ASP A 302 -43.86 -15.53 41.25
C ASP A 302 -42.52 -14.92 41.69
N THR A 303 -42.29 -14.74 43.00
CA THR A 303 -41.02 -14.19 43.53
C THR A 303 -39.81 -15.06 43.15
N SER A 304 -39.95 -16.38 43.27
CA SER A 304 -38.91 -17.33 42.88
C SER A 304 -38.70 -17.37 41.38
N ALA A 305 -39.79 -17.23 40.60
CA ALA A 305 -39.70 -17.15 39.15
C ALA A 305 -38.95 -15.90 38.69
N ASP A 306 -39.23 -14.75 39.29
CA ASP A 306 -38.59 -13.47 38.94
C ASP A 306 -37.09 -13.48 39.25
N LEU A 307 -36.70 -14.03 40.42
CA LEU A 307 -35.28 -14.25 40.75
C LEU A 307 -34.61 -15.19 39.75
N THR A 308 -35.28 -16.27 39.35
CA THR A 308 -34.75 -17.23 38.37
C THR A 308 -34.58 -16.58 36.99
N GLU A 309 -35.50 -15.70 36.59
CA GLU A 309 -35.41 -14.94 35.35
C GLU A 309 -34.28 -13.91 35.38
N GLN A 310 -34.02 -13.27 36.52
CA GLN A 310 -32.85 -12.40 36.71
C GLN A 310 -31.54 -13.17 36.56
N PHE A 311 -31.42 -14.36 37.17
CA PHE A 311 -30.24 -15.23 36.99
C PHE A 311 -30.09 -15.69 35.53
N ALA A 312 -31.19 -16.01 34.85
CA ALA A 312 -31.17 -16.35 33.43
C ALA A 312 -30.66 -15.18 32.57
N ALA A 313 -31.14 -13.96 32.84
CA ALA A 313 -30.71 -12.75 32.13
C ALA A 313 -29.22 -12.44 32.39
N GLN A 314 -28.74 -12.60 33.63
CA GLN A 314 -27.32 -12.43 33.95
C GLN A 314 -26.45 -13.47 33.22
N THR A 315 -26.88 -14.73 33.20
CA THR A 315 -26.17 -15.81 32.50
C THR A 315 -26.12 -15.57 30.99
N ALA A 316 -27.21 -15.10 30.39
CA ALA A 316 -27.26 -14.72 28.98
C ALA A 316 -26.32 -13.55 28.65
N ARG A 317 -26.24 -12.54 29.51
CA ARG A 317 -25.27 -11.43 29.36
C ARG A 317 -23.83 -11.94 29.43
N GLN A 318 -23.53 -12.89 30.32
CA GLN A 318 -22.20 -13.52 30.39
C GLN A 318 -21.89 -14.31 29.12
N ALA A 319 -22.85 -15.04 28.57
CA ALA A 319 -22.70 -15.76 27.29
C ALA A 319 -22.36 -14.78 26.15
N ALA A 320 -23.15 -13.72 26.00
CA ALA A 320 -22.94 -12.69 24.98
C ALA A 320 -21.59 -11.96 25.14
N ALA A 321 -21.18 -11.68 26.38
CA ALA A 321 -19.87 -11.08 26.65
C ALA A 321 -18.72 -12.01 26.24
N LYS A 322 -18.83 -13.32 26.50
CA LYS A 322 -17.83 -14.30 26.07
C LYS A 322 -17.77 -14.46 24.56
N GLU A 323 -18.91 -14.44 23.88
CA GLU A 323 -18.96 -14.48 22.42
C GLU A 323 -18.32 -13.23 21.79
N LYS A 324 -18.63 -12.04 22.32
CA LYS A 324 -17.99 -10.79 21.88
C LYS A 324 -16.48 -10.81 22.13
N ALA A 325 -16.05 -11.28 23.29
CA ALA A 325 -14.62 -11.43 23.59
C ALA A 325 -13.95 -12.38 22.60
N ALA A 326 -14.55 -13.53 22.31
CA ALA A 326 -14.01 -14.49 21.32
C ALA A 326 -13.84 -13.85 19.93
N ALA A 327 -14.81 -13.07 19.47
CA ALA A 327 -14.73 -12.35 18.21
C ALA A 327 -13.62 -11.28 18.23
N GLN A 328 -13.45 -10.56 19.34
CA GLN A 328 -12.37 -9.58 19.52
C GLN A 328 -10.99 -10.24 19.53
N TRP A 329 -10.85 -11.40 20.18
CA TRP A 329 -9.61 -12.18 20.18
C TRP A 329 -9.23 -12.64 18.78
N LEU A 330 -10.19 -13.14 17.99
CA LEU A 330 -9.96 -13.49 16.59
C LEU A 330 -9.52 -12.29 15.74
N ALA A 331 -10.18 -11.14 15.89
CA ALA A 331 -9.81 -9.93 15.16
C ALA A 331 -8.41 -9.43 15.55
N ALA A 332 -8.06 -9.49 16.85
CA ALA A 332 -6.74 -9.13 17.34
C ALA A 332 -5.65 -10.12 16.87
N ALA A 333 -5.94 -11.42 16.85
CA ALA A 333 -5.04 -12.45 16.34
C ALA A 333 -4.69 -12.18 14.87
N HIS A 334 -5.70 -11.98 14.01
CA HIS A 334 -5.49 -11.63 12.59
C HIS A 334 -4.68 -10.34 12.41
N SER A 335 -4.97 -9.29 13.17
CA SER A 335 -4.19 -8.04 13.08
C SER A 335 -2.74 -8.22 13.54
N SER A 336 -2.51 -9.04 14.57
CA SER A 336 -1.16 -9.34 15.06
C SER A 336 -0.37 -10.20 14.09
N GLU A 337 -1.03 -11.14 13.41
CA GLU A 337 -0.44 -11.98 12.37
C GLU A 337 0.02 -11.13 11.19
N GLU A 338 -0.83 -10.20 10.72
CA GLU A 338 -0.50 -9.33 9.59
C GLU A 338 0.70 -8.43 9.91
N LYS A 339 0.72 -7.81 11.09
CA LYS A 339 1.86 -7.01 11.55
C LYS A 339 3.14 -7.82 11.73
N ALA A 340 3.04 -8.99 12.38
CA ALA A 340 4.19 -9.85 12.61
C ALA A 340 4.74 -10.41 11.28
N ARG A 341 3.88 -10.67 10.30
CA ARG A 341 4.29 -11.08 8.95
C ARG A 341 5.09 -9.98 8.27
N ASP A 342 4.60 -8.75 8.31
CA ASP A 342 5.25 -7.62 7.65
C ASP A 342 6.59 -7.23 8.31
N GLU A 343 6.63 -7.17 9.64
CA GLU A 343 7.85 -6.84 10.40
C GLU A 343 8.91 -7.94 10.26
N ARG A 344 8.54 -9.22 10.47
CA ARG A 344 9.49 -10.34 10.33
C ARG A 344 9.95 -10.52 8.90
N TYR A 345 9.11 -10.26 7.90
CA TYR A 345 9.54 -10.32 6.50
C TYR A 345 10.67 -9.33 6.23
N LEU A 346 10.57 -8.10 6.74
CA LEU A 346 11.62 -7.09 6.59
C LEU A 346 12.92 -7.48 7.31
N GLU A 347 12.83 -7.94 8.56
CA GLU A 347 14.01 -8.39 9.32
C GLU A 347 14.70 -9.59 8.66
N ASN A 348 13.92 -10.58 8.23
CA ASN A 348 14.43 -11.78 7.57
C ASN A 348 15.03 -11.48 6.20
N ALA A 349 14.43 -10.57 5.43
CA ALA A 349 14.99 -10.12 4.15
C ALA A 349 16.33 -9.40 4.35
N GLN A 350 16.45 -8.56 5.38
CA GLN A 350 17.71 -7.90 5.74
C GLN A 350 18.77 -8.91 6.20
N ALA A 351 18.41 -9.87 7.05
CA ALA A 351 19.32 -10.91 7.53
C ALA A 351 19.80 -11.82 6.37
N ALA A 352 18.90 -12.25 5.49
CA ALA A 352 19.23 -13.04 4.31
C ALA A 352 20.15 -12.26 3.34
N ALA A 353 19.89 -10.96 3.14
CA ALA A 353 20.76 -10.09 2.35
C ALA A 353 22.17 -9.96 2.96
N GLN A 354 22.28 -9.82 4.29
CA GLN A 354 23.57 -9.77 4.99
C GLN A 354 24.33 -11.10 4.88
N GLN A 355 23.67 -12.24 5.06
CA GLN A 355 24.27 -13.56 4.90
C GLN A 355 24.75 -13.82 3.47
N ALA A 356 23.94 -13.47 2.46
CA ALA A 356 24.33 -13.56 1.06
C ALA A 356 25.57 -12.68 0.77
N ALA A 357 25.62 -11.47 1.33
CA ALA A 357 26.78 -10.59 1.18
C ALA A 357 28.06 -11.15 1.82
N GLN A 358 27.94 -11.83 2.97
CA GLN A 358 29.06 -12.51 3.63
C GLN A 358 29.57 -13.71 2.81
N GLN A 359 28.66 -14.52 2.24
CA GLN A 359 29.03 -15.70 1.44
C GLN A 359 29.76 -15.32 0.14
N LEU A 360 29.35 -14.22 -0.50
CA LEU A 360 30.01 -13.70 -1.70
C LEU A 360 31.38 -13.07 -1.42
N LYS A 361 31.86 -13.07 -0.16
CA LYS A 361 33.09 -12.39 0.29
C LYS A 361 33.16 -10.94 -0.20
N LEU A 362 32.01 -10.27 -0.30
CA LEU A 362 31.98 -8.88 -0.73
C LEU A 362 32.77 -8.03 0.27
N PRO A 363 33.52 -7.00 -0.19
CA PRO A 363 34.28 -6.12 0.69
C PRO A 363 33.40 -5.59 1.84
N GLN A 364 33.94 -5.52 3.06
CA GLN A 364 33.22 -5.22 4.31
C GLN A 364 32.32 -3.96 4.25
N ARG A 365 32.67 -2.99 3.40
CA ARG A 365 31.86 -1.79 3.12
C ARG A 365 30.48 -2.07 2.51
N TYR A 366 30.29 -3.22 1.87
CA TYR A 366 28.99 -3.67 1.34
C TYR A 366 28.24 -4.58 2.33
N GLN A 367 28.91 -5.06 3.39
CA GLN A 367 28.31 -5.93 4.41
C GLN A 367 27.61 -5.13 5.51
N LEU A 368 28.08 -3.91 5.76
CA LEU A 368 27.45 -2.95 6.63
C LEU A 368 26.59 -2.05 5.74
N ALA A 369 25.28 -1.98 5.98
CA ALA A 369 24.37 -1.02 5.35
C ALA A 369 24.67 0.43 5.80
N LEU A 370 25.94 0.82 5.77
CA LEU A 370 26.41 2.15 6.03
C LEU A 370 26.03 3.00 4.83
N ALA A 371 25.36 4.13 5.10
CA ALA A 371 25.10 5.14 4.10
C ALA A 371 26.40 5.46 3.34
N PRO A 372 26.38 5.51 2.00
CA PRO A 372 27.58 5.78 1.22
C PRO A 372 28.18 7.11 1.66
N ASP A 373 29.44 7.07 2.13
CA ASP A 373 30.19 8.25 2.56
C ASP A 373 30.25 9.24 1.38
N PRO A 374 29.53 10.39 1.46
CA PRO A 374 29.36 11.28 0.31
C PRO A 374 30.65 12.00 -0.09
N LEU A 375 31.73 11.87 0.70
CA LEU A 375 32.97 12.64 0.54
C LEU A 375 34.15 11.84 -0.04
N ARG A 376 34.02 10.53 -0.26
CA ARG A 376 35.06 9.77 -0.97
C ARG A 376 34.76 9.67 -2.46
N HIS A 377 35.11 10.72 -3.19
CA HIS A 377 35.31 10.63 -4.64
C HIS A 377 36.44 9.62 -4.89
N TRP A 378 36.09 8.43 -5.38
CA TRP A 378 37.06 7.41 -5.75
C TRP A 378 37.79 7.86 -7.02
N ALA A 379 38.87 8.62 -6.86
CA ALA A 379 39.81 8.89 -7.93
C ALA A 379 40.70 7.65 -8.11
N PRO A 380 40.67 6.96 -9.27
CA PRO A 380 41.61 5.87 -9.52
C PRO A 380 43.00 6.46 -9.76
N THR A 381 43.83 6.52 -8.73
CA THR A 381 45.28 6.75 -8.88
C THR A 381 45.94 5.45 -9.33
N ALA A 382 45.91 5.17 -10.63
CA ALA A 382 46.81 4.22 -11.25
C ALA A 382 46.97 4.58 -12.74
N SER A 383 47.85 5.54 -13.01
CA SER A 383 48.46 5.71 -14.32
C SER A 383 49.38 4.52 -14.59
N TYR A 384 48.85 3.47 -15.24
CA TYR A 384 49.69 2.46 -15.88
C TYR A 384 50.31 3.08 -17.13
N PRO A 385 51.65 3.06 -17.30
CA PRO A 385 52.27 3.50 -18.54
C PRO A 385 51.91 2.53 -19.66
N LEU A 386 51.47 3.09 -20.80
CA LEU A 386 51.26 2.34 -22.04
C LEU A 386 52.60 1.71 -22.49
N PRO A 387 52.61 0.45 -22.97
CA PRO A 387 53.80 -0.13 -23.57
C PRO A 387 54.14 0.62 -24.86
N SER A 388 55.41 1.02 -25.00
CA SER A 388 55.96 1.62 -26.20
C SER A 388 55.96 0.61 -27.35
N LEU A 389 55.49 1.05 -28.52
CA LEU A 389 55.63 0.35 -29.81
C LEU A 389 57.10 0.23 -30.23
#